data_AF-F0ZDG4-F1
#
_entry.id   AF-F0ZDG4-F1
#
_cell.length_a   1.000
_cell.length_b   1.000
_cell.length_c   1.000
_cell.angle_alpha   90.00
_cell.angle_beta   90.00
_cell.angle_gamma   90.00
#
_symmetry.space_group_name_H-M   'P 1'
#
loop_
_entity.id
_entity.type
_entity.pdbx_description
1 polymer ?
#
loop_
_entity_poly.entity_id
_entity_poly.type
_entity_poly.pdbx_seq_one_letter_code
_entity_poly.pdbx_strand_id
1 'polypeptide(L)'
;DIYLYINPEFFDYDYFPALSPYHCNATCKEKMKVYFKVLLELHYKWTMQYIEDARVVEDLKSEEKKSIHYPNLLAYYSFFENRPLDEIAEERMLRFSKVGLLDGKPVRLCDLQGDTKCDFDATNLEE
;
A
#
# COMPACT_ATOMS: atom_id res chain seq x y z
N ASP A 1 8.84 -9.10 -3.60
CA ASP A 1 9.61 -8.21 -4.49
C ASP A 1 8.79 -7.64 -5.65
N ILE A 2 8.31 -6.40 -5.47
CA ILE A 2 7.69 -5.57 -6.54
C ILE A 2 8.78 -4.99 -7.48
N TYR A 3 10.05 -5.35 -7.30
CA TYR A 3 11.10 -4.93 -8.24
C TYR A 3 11.03 -5.58 -9.63
N LEU A 4 10.12 -6.55 -9.84
CA LEU A 4 9.72 -6.99 -11.19
C LEU A 4 8.94 -5.92 -11.99
N TYR A 5 8.58 -4.79 -11.37
CA TYR A 5 7.80 -3.71 -12.00
C TYR A 5 8.65 -2.72 -12.82
N ILE A 6 9.97 -2.85 -12.82
CA ILE A 6 10.88 -1.94 -13.55
C ILE A 6 11.67 -2.74 -14.59
N ASN A 7 11.04 -3.72 -15.23
CA ASN A 7 11.56 -4.26 -16.48
C ASN A 7 10.70 -3.71 -17.64
N PRO A 8 11.17 -2.69 -18.36
CA PRO A 8 10.46 -2.08 -19.49
C PRO A 8 10.26 -3.06 -20.66
N GLU A 9 10.82 -4.27 -20.58
CA GLU A 9 10.66 -5.29 -21.63
C GLU A 9 9.31 -6.02 -21.58
N PHE A 10 8.57 -5.94 -20.45
CA PHE A 10 7.31 -6.68 -20.28
C PHE A 10 6.06 -5.80 -20.30
N PHE A 11 6.19 -4.48 -20.24
CA PHE A 11 5.08 -3.54 -20.14
C PHE A 11 5.23 -2.41 -21.17
N ASP A 12 4.15 -2.06 -21.86
CA ASP A 12 4.10 -0.91 -22.76
C ASP A 12 4.00 0.41 -21.98
N TYR A 13 3.99 1.53 -22.70
CA TYR A 13 3.88 2.87 -22.13
C TYR A 13 2.58 3.11 -21.34
N ASP A 14 1.54 2.32 -21.61
CA ASP A 14 0.27 2.37 -20.90
C ASP A 14 0.26 1.41 -19.69
N TYR A 15 1.43 0.88 -19.31
CA TYR A 15 1.62 -0.11 -18.26
C TYR A 15 0.84 -1.40 -18.50
N PHE A 16 0.51 -1.69 -19.77
CA PHE A 16 -0.12 -2.93 -20.18
C PHE A 16 0.96 -3.95 -20.57
N PRO A 17 0.79 -5.24 -20.22
CA PRO A 17 1.75 -6.26 -20.61
C PRO A 17 1.94 -6.33 -22.13
N ALA A 18 3.18 -6.19 -22.57
CA ALA A 18 3.58 -6.36 -23.96
C ALA A 18 3.52 -7.85 -24.35
N LEU A 19 2.33 -8.34 -24.71
CA LEU A 19 2.08 -9.72 -25.14
C LEU A 19 2.51 -9.96 -26.60
N SER A 20 3.77 -9.66 -26.93
CA SER A 20 4.29 -9.90 -28.27
C SER A 20 4.34 -11.41 -28.57
N PRO A 21 3.82 -11.88 -29.73
CA PRO A 21 3.91 -13.28 -30.12
C PRO A 21 5.35 -13.77 -30.32
N TYR A 22 6.31 -12.86 -30.45
CA TYR A 22 7.75 -13.17 -30.51
C TYR A 22 8.37 -13.42 -29.13
N HIS A 23 7.71 -13.00 -28.04
CA HIS A 23 8.21 -13.11 -26.66
C HIS A 23 7.36 -14.06 -25.79
N CYS A 24 6.09 -14.32 -26.16
CA CYS A 24 5.17 -15.08 -25.32
C CYS A 24 4.26 -16.01 -26.15
N ASN A 25 4.43 -17.33 -25.96
CA ASN A 25 3.57 -18.36 -26.57
C ASN A 25 2.25 -18.54 -25.80
N ALA A 26 1.35 -19.42 -26.28
CA ALA A 26 0.04 -19.64 -25.67
C ALA A 26 0.10 -20.04 -24.18
N THR A 27 1.07 -20.89 -23.80
CA THR A 27 1.28 -21.28 -22.41
C THR A 27 1.77 -20.10 -21.56
N CYS A 28 2.67 -19.28 -22.09
CA CYS A 28 3.10 -18.04 -21.46
C CYS A 28 1.92 -17.09 -21.23
N LYS A 29 1.03 -16.92 -22.22
CA LYS A 29 -0.16 -16.06 -22.11
C LYS A 29 -1.09 -16.49 -20.98
N GLU A 30 -1.37 -17.79 -20.84
CA GLU A 30 -2.22 -18.27 -19.74
C GLU A 30 -1.57 -18.06 -18.38
N LYS A 31 -0.25 -18.29 -18.25
CA LYS A 31 0.48 -17.97 -17.01
C LYS A 31 0.45 -16.48 -16.69
N MET A 32 0.62 -15.62 -17.70
CA MET A 32 0.55 -14.16 -17.53
C MET A 32 -0.85 -13.73 -17.07
N LYS A 33 -1.93 -14.26 -17.64
CA LYS A 33 -3.30 -13.96 -17.17
C LYS A 33 -3.49 -14.27 -15.69
N VAL A 34 -3.02 -15.44 -15.24
CA VAL A 34 -3.10 -15.82 -13.82
C VAL A 34 -2.29 -14.84 -12.97
N TYR A 35 -1.07 -14.53 -13.38
CA TYR A 35 -0.23 -13.55 -12.68
C TYR A 35 -0.91 -12.17 -12.60
N PHE A 36 -1.45 -11.66 -13.72
CA PHE A 36 -2.16 -10.37 -13.76
C PHE A 36 -3.39 -10.35 -12.88
N LYS A 37 -4.17 -11.43 -12.88
CA LYS A 37 -5.34 -11.54 -12.03
C LYS A 37 -4.93 -11.40 -10.56
N VAL A 38 -3.94 -12.18 -10.12
CA VAL A 38 -3.42 -12.11 -8.75
C VAL A 38 -2.87 -10.71 -8.43
N LEU A 39 -2.16 -10.10 -9.38
CA LEU A 39 -1.60 -8.76 -9.23
C LEU A 39 -2.68 -7.70 -9.02
N LEU A 40 -3.71 -7.73 -9.85
CA LEU A 40 -4.84 -6.80 -9.79
C LEU A 40 -5.66 -7.02 -8.52
N GLU A 41 -5.87 -8.26 -8.10
CA GLU A 41 -6.54 -8.58 -6.83
C GLU A 41 -5.76 -8.04 -5.64
N LEU A 42 -4.42 -8.17 -5.64
CA LEU A 42 -3.56 -7.60 -4.61
C LEU A 42 -3.59 -6.06 -4.62
N HIS A 43 -3.45 -5.44 -5.80
CA HIS A 43 -3.52 -3.98 -5.94
C HIS A 43 -4.86 -3.43 -5.47
N TYR A 44 -5.96 -4.08 -5.85
CA TYR A 44 -7.30 -3.73 -5.42
C TYR A 44 -7.42 -3.82 -3.90
N LYS A 45 -7.00 -4.96 -3.31
CA LYS A 45 -7.02 -5.14 -1.85
C LYS A 45 -6.27 -4.03 -1.13
N TRP A 46 -5.01 -3.76 -1.52
CA TRP A 46 -4.19 -2.74 -0.88
C TRP A 46 -4.75 -1.33 -1.05
N THR A 47 -5.31 -1.03 -2.22
CA THR A 47 -5.96 0.26 -2.48
C THR A 47 -7.18 0.46 -1.58
N MET A 48 -8.02 -0.57 -1.43
CA MET A 48 -9.19 -0.49 -0.56
C MET A 48 -8.79 -0.32 0.91
N GLN A 49 -7.82 -1.10 1.40
CA GLN A 49 -7.31 -0.97 2.76
C GLN A 49 -6.68 0.41 3.03
N TYR A 50 -5.91 0.94 2.07
CA TYR A 50 -5.35 2.29 2.15
C TYR A 50 -6.45 3.36 2.30
N ILE A 51 -7.54 3.25 1.53
CA ILE A 51 -8.67 4.19 1.61
C ILE A 51 -9.40 4.06 2.94
N GLU A 52 -9.66 2.83 3.40
CA GLU A 52 -10.33 2.55 4.68
C GLU A 52 -9.53 3.07 5.88
N ASP A 53 -8.21 2.92 5.82
CA ASP A 53 -7.32 3.31 6.91
C ASP A 53 -6.92 4.79 6.83
N ALA A 54 -7.19 5.51 5.74
CA ALA A 54 -6.78 6.91 5.60
C ALA A 54 -7.57 7.84 6.54
N ARG A 55 -6.87 8.53 7.44
CA ARG A 55 -7.41 9.64 8.24
C ARG A 55 -7.55 10.93 7.43
N VAL A 56 -6.89 10.99 6.27
CA VAL A 56 -6.83 12.14 5.37
C VAL A 56 -8.22 12.72 5.04
N VAL A 57 -9.25 11.88 4.90
CA VAL A 57 -10.62 12.33 4.61
C VAL A 57 -11.25 13.07 5.79
N GLU A 58 -10.89 12.70 7.03
CA GLU A 58 -11.39 13.32 8.26
C GLU A 58 -10.70 14.66 8.53
N ASP A 59 -9.37 14.73 8.30
CA ASP A 59 -8.53 15.92 8.56
C ASP A 59 -8.69 17.05 7.53
N LEU A 60 -9.17 16.75 6.31
CA LEU A 60 -9.48 17.74 5.27
C LEU A 60 -10.58 18.74 5.66
N LYS A 61 -11.29 18.51 6.76
CA LYS A 61 -12.25 19.47 7.35
C LYS A 61 -11.56 20.56 8.16
N SER A 62 -10.30 20.38 8.55
CA SER A 62 -9.53 21.38 9.30
C SER A 62 -8.70 22.22 8.33
N GLU A 63 -9.12 23.47 8.17
CA GLU A 63 -8.44 24.46 7.34
C GLU A 63 -7.05 24.78 7.91
N GLU A 64 -5.97 24.38 7.21
CA GLU A 64 -4.83 25.26 6.93
C GLU A 64 -3.86 24.56 5.97
N LYS A 65 -3.72 25.16 4.78
CA LYS A 65 -2.78 24.74 3.72
C LYS A 65 -1.33 24.89 4.20
N LYS A 66 -0.80 23.90 4.89
CA LYS A 66 0.62 23.56 4.81
C LYS A 66 0.77 22.44 3.78
N SER A 67 1.92 22.32 3.13
CA SER A 67 2.20 21.23 2.18
C SER A 67 2.25 19.91 2.94
N ILE A 68 1.08 19.38 3.29
CA ILE A 68 0.95 18.10 3.95
C ILE A 68 1.23 17.06 2.87
N HIS A 69 2.41 16.46 2.91
CA HIS A 69 2.73 15.28 2.13
C HIS A 69 2.05 14.09 2.78
N TYR A 70 0.81 13.83 2.39
CA TYR A 70 0.09 12.62 2.78
C TYR A 70 0.85 11.37 2.31
N PRO A 71 0.81 10.27 3.08
CA PRO A 71 1.35 9.01 2.63
C PRO A 71 0.63 8.59 1.34
N ASN A 72 1.37 8.21 0.31
CA ASN A 72 0.78 7.65 -0.91
C ASN A 72 0.62 6.12 -0.76
N LEU A 73 -0.11 5.50 -1.69
CA LEU A 73 -0.36 4.05 -1.69
C LEU A 73 0.94 3.22 -1.66
N LEU A 74 2.02 3.68 -2.31
CA LEU A 74 3.30 2.99 -2.31
C LEU A 74 3.98 3.02 -0.93
N ALA A 75 3.90 4.14 -0.23
CA ALA A 75 4.38 4.26 1.15
C ALA A 75 3.58 3.36 2.09
N TYR A 76 2.25 3.31 1.93
CA TYR A 76 1.37 2.44 2.73
C TYR A 76 1.71 0.96 2.52
N TYR A 77 1.86 0.54 1.27
CA TYR A 77 2.31 -0.82 0.97
C TYR A 77 3.70 -1.12 1.56
N SER A 78 4.63 -0.17 1.46
CA SER A 78 5.99 -0.33 1.98
C SER A 78 6.03 -0.46 3.51
N PHE A 79 5.14 0.24 4.21
CA PHE A 79 4.98 0.15 5.66
C PHE A 79 4.66 -1.28 6.10
N PHE A 80 3.70 -1.96 5.46
CA PHE A 80 3.29 -3.33 5.83
C PHE A 80 4.26 -4.43 5.39
N GLU A 81 5.08 -4.18 4.38
CA GLU A 81 5.98 -5.19 3.81
C GLU A 81 7.39 -5.16 4.43
N ASN A 82 7.55 -4.51 5.59
CA ASN A 82 8.84 -4.33 6.28
C ASN A 82 9.92 -3.76 5.36
N ARG A 83 9.55 -2.90 4.42
CA ARG A 83 10.54 -2.18 3.61
C ARG A 83 11.04 -0.99 4.42
N PRO A 84 12.34 -0.68 4.37
CA PRO A 84 12.87 0.48 5.06
C PRO A 84 12.15 1.73 4.53
N LEU A 85 11.30 2.30 5.37
CA LEU A 85 10.80 3.65 5.23
C LEU A 85 11.84 4.57 5.88
N ASP A 86 12.00 5.78 5.34
CA ASP A 86 12.65 6.82 6.13
C ASP A 86 11.76 7.16 7.34
N GLU A 87 12.38 7.64 8.42
CA GLU A 87 11.67 7.97 9.67
C GLU A 87 10.49 8.93 9.43
N ILE A 88 10.63 9.82 8.45
CA ILE A 88 9.61 10.81 8.08
C ILE A 88 8.39 10.12 7.43
N ALA A 89 8.61 9.13 6.57
CA ALA A 89 7.55 8.40 5.91
C ALA A 89 6.81 7.47 6.89
N GLU A 90 7.53 6.88 7.84
CA GLU A 90 6.93 6.11 8.94
C GLU A 90 6.07 7.02 9.84
N GLU A 91 6.61 8.15 10.31
CA GLU A 91 5.88 9.12 11.13
C GLU A 91 4.59 9.60 10.42
N ARG A 92 4.69 9.88 9.11
CA ARG A 92 3.53 10.26 8.30
C ARG A 92 2.50 9.14 8.20
N MET A 93 2.94 7.89 8.09
CA MET A 93 2.02 6.76 8.03
C MET A 93 1.23 6.63 9.33
N LEU A 94 1.95 6.64 10.46
CA LEU A 94 1.38 6.56 11.80
C LEU A 94 0.42 7.72 12.09
N ARG A 95 0.74 8.93 11.61
CA ARG A 95 -0.08 10.12 11.81
C ARG A 95 -1.35 10.15 10.94
N PHE A 96 -1.25 9.79 9.67
CA PHE A 96 -2.32 10.01 8.69
C PHE A 96 -3.09 8.73 8.31
N SER A 97 -2.78 7.60 8.94
CA SER A 97 -3.47 6.34 8.73
C SER A 97 -3.88 5.69 10.06
N LYS A 98 -4.87 4.82 10.02
CA LYS A 98 -5.39 4.02 11.15
C LYS A 98 -4.55 2.74 11.31
N VAL A 99 -3.24 2.92 11.37
CA VAL A 99 -2.22 1.86 11.46
C VAL A 99 -1.27 2.14 12.62
N GLY A 100 -0.49 1.16 13.07
CA GLY A 100 0.47 1.34 14.16
C GLY A 100 1.59 0.30 14.13
N LEU A 101 2.46 0.32 15.14
CA LEU A 101 3.47 -0.70 15.37
C LEU A 101 3.15 -1.50 16.64
N LEU A 102 3.03 -2.82 16.54
CA LEU A 102 2.91 -3.75 17.67
C LEU A 102 4.10 -4.70 17.63
N ASP A 103 4.88 -4.80 18.71
CA ASP A 103 6.16 -5.53 18.75
C ASP A 103 7.12 -5.13 17.59
N GLY A 104 7.13 -3.84 17.23
CA GLY A 104 7.92 -3.33 16.11
C GLY A 104 7.42 -3.78 14.72
N LYS A 105 6.22 -4.38 14.62
CA LYS A 105 5.61 -4.80 13.36
C LYS A 105 4.42 -3.93 12.98
N PRO A 106 4.26 -3.62 11.69
CA PRO A 106 3.12 -2.85 11.19
C PRO A 106 1.81 -3.63 11.38
N VAL A 107 0.82 -2.98 12.00
CA VAL A 107 -0.53 -3.51 12.21
C VAL A 107 -1.59 -2.50 11.77
N ARG A 108 -2.74 -3.00 11.31
CA ARG A 108 -3.94 -2.18 11.11
C ARG A 108 -4.68 -2.12 12.44
N LEU A 109 -4.95 -0.91 12.93
CA LEU A 109 -5.57 -0.72 14.26
C LEU A 109 -6.98 -1.34 14.32
N CYS A 110 -7.68 -1.32 13.19
CA CYS A 110 -9.05 -1.83 13.05
C CYS A 110 -9.11 -3.37 13.02
N ASP A 111 -7.97 -4.06 12.90
CA ASP A 111 -7.86 -5.53 12.89
C ASP A 111 -7.46 -6.08 14.28
N LEU A 112 -7.15 -5.23 15.26
CA LEU A 112 -6.79 -5.64 16.64
C LEU A 112 -8.03 -6.11 17.43
N GLN A 113 -7.89 -7.16 18.25
CA GLN A 113 -8.99 -7.68 19.09
C GLN A 113 -9.22 -6.81 20.34
N GLY A 114 -10.47 -6.76 20.82
CA GLY A 114 -10.88 -6.01 22.02
C GLY A 114 -11.35 -4.59 21.72
N ASP A 115 -11.69 -3.82 22.76
CA ASP A 115 -12.22 -2.43 22.70
C ASP A 115 -11.27 -1.39 22.03
N THR A 116 -10.25 -1.86 21.31
CA THR A 116 -9.29 -1.08 20.54
C THR A 116 -10.01 -0.33 19.44
N LYS A 117 -10.22 0.97 19.68
CA LYS A 117 -10.88 1.84 18.70
C LYS A 117 -9.95 2.06 17.53
N CYS A 118 -10.45 1.78 16.32
CA CYS A 118 -9.81 2.02 15.03
C CYS A 118 -9.23 3.47 14.88
N ASP A 119 -9.70 4.42 15.70
CA ASP A 119 -9.23 5.82 15.71
C ASP A 119 -8.07 6.12 16.69
N PHE A 120 -7.58 5.13 17.45
CA PHE A 120 -6.51 5.29 18.45
C PHE A 120 -5.22 5.86 17.84
N ASP A 121 -4.48 6.69 18.56
CA ASP A 121 -3.24 7.28 18.04
C ASP A 121 -2.16 6.20 17.93
N ALA A 122 -1.60 6.05 16.74
CA ALA A 122 -0.61 5.03 16.37
C ALA A 122 0.65 5.04 17.25
N THR A 123 0.89 6.17 17.92
CA THR A 123 2.05 6.43 18.78
C THR A 123 1.98 5.77 20.16
N ASN A 124 0.86 5.15 20.55
CA ASN A 124 0.67 4.62 21.90
C ASN A 124 0.27 3.12 21.95
N LEU A 125 0.60 2.33 20.92
CA LEU A 125 0.41 0.88 21.04
C LEU A 125 1.39 0.35 22.08
N GLU A 126 0.86 -0.22 23.17
CA GLU A 126 1.68 -0.92 24.18
C GLU A 126 2.31 -2.16 23.53
N GLU A 127 3.58 -2.43 23.86
CA GLU A 127 4.30 -3.67 23.49
C GLU A 127 3.66 -4.90 24.14
#